data_AF-A0AAC9PQC2-F1
#
_entry.id   AF-A0AAC9PQC2-F1
#
_cell.length_a   1.000
_cell.length_b   1.000
_cell.length_c   1.000
_cell.angle_alpha   90.00
_cell.angle_beta   90.00
_cell.angle_gamma   90.00
#
_symmetry.space_group_name_H-M   'P 1'
#
loop_
_entity.id
_entity.type
_entity.pdbx_description
1 polymer ?
#
loop_
_entity_poly.entity_id
_entity_poly.type
_entity_poly.pdbx_seq_one_letter_code
_entity_poly.pdbx_strand_id
1 'polypeptide(L)'
;MELRPYDSLIQQLGALDSVQLSEHTDTINYVAFAYKVDHPQQEWVLELSMLGRLAVLARTGEHQWQRLMYPGDQDLHAVEQQMFALFAEHQIEFPSRATLELPIDMTLDYTDPENARVYHALFSDEDFLPQQFPPRCQR
;
A
#
# COMPACT_ATOMS: atom_id res chain seq x y z
N MET A 1 12.34 19.12 -14.75
CA MET A 1 11.35 18.25 -14.08
C MET A 1 12.10 17.55 -12.99
N GLU A 2 11.79 17.86 -11.73
CA GLU A 2 12.35 17.14 -10.59
C GLU A 2 11.85 15.70 -10.66
N LEU A 3 12.75 14.73 -10.60
CA LEU A 3 12.41 13.31 -10.52
C LEU A 3 11.75 13.08 -9.17
N ARG A 4 10.49 12.61 -9.16
CA ARG A 4 9.84 12.21 -7.91
C ARG A 4 10.44 10.88 -7.46
N PRO A 5 10.51 10.63 -6.14
CA PRO A 5 10.84 9.30 -5.63
C PRO A 5 9.96 8.24 -6.31
N TYR A 6 10.55 7.11 -6.68
CA TYR A 6 9.86 5.96 -7.29
C TYR A 6 9.34 6.12 -8.73
N ASP A 7 9.54 7.26 -9.42
CA ASP A 7 9.06 7.44 -10.81
C ASP A 7 9.50 6.29 -11.74
N SER A 8 10.75 5.83 -11.62
CA SER A 8 11.26 4.70 -12.41
C SER A 8 10.57 3.38 -12.08
N LEU A 9 10.22 3.13 -10.81
CA LEU A 9 9.49 1.94 -10.39
C LEU A 9 8.06 1.98 -10.94
N ILE A 10 7.36 3.11 -10.81
CA ILE A 10 5.99 3.29 -11.30
C ILE A 10 5.94 3.14 -12.82
N GLN A 11 6.92 3.68 -13.55
CA GLN A 11 7.02 3.49 -15.00
C GLN A 11 7.19 2.02 -15.38
N GLN A 12 8.02 1.26 -14.65
CA GLN A 12 8.23 -0.17 -14.92
C GLN A 12 7.00 -1.01 -14.56
N LEU A 13 6.31 -0.70 -13.47
CA LEU A 13 5.05 -1.35 -13.10
C LEU A 13 3.97 -1.10 -14.16
N GLY A 14 3.85 0.13 -14.66
CA GLY A 14 2.90 0.48 -15.72
C GLY A 14 3.25 -0.09 -17.10
N ALA A 15 4.47 -0.62 -17.25
CA ALA A 15 4.90 -1.33 -18.46
C ALA A 15 4.65 -2.85 -18.40
N LEU A 16 4.19 -3.37 -17.25
CA LEU A 16 3.75 -4.77 -17.15
C LEU A 16 2.49 -4.98 -17.99
N ASP A 17 2.35 -6.20 -18.54
CA ASP A 17 1.25 -6.52 -19.43
C ASP A 17 -0.11 -6.32 -18.74
N SER A 18 -1.00 -5.57 -19.40
CA SER A 18 -2.37 -5.31 -18.95
C SER A 18 -2.51 -4.66 -17.57
N VAL A 19 -1.44 -4.05 -17.05
CA VAL A 19 -1.46 -3.25 -15.81
C VAL A 19 -1.76 -1.79 -16.15
N GLN A 20 -2.72 -1.21 -15.44
CA GLN A 20 -2.99 0.23 -15.45
C GLN A 20 -2.76 0.80 -14.04
N LEU A 21 -2.11 1.95 -13.96
CA LEU A 21 -1.81 2.62 -12.70
C LEU A 21 -2.51 3.98 -12.66
N SER A 22 -3.26 4.23 -11.60
CA SER A 22 -3.79 5.55 -11.28
C SER A 22 -3.32 6.00 -9.90
N GLU A 23 -2.71 7.17 -9.84
CA GLU A 23 -2.31 7.80 -8.58
C GLU A 23 -3.55 8.37 -7.88
N HIS A 24 -3.75 8.01 -6.61
CA HIS A 24 -4.84 8.47 -5.75
C HIS A 24 -4.31 9.12 -4.47
N THR A 25 -3.11 9.68 -4.51
CA THR A 25 -2.55 10.47 -3.42
C THR A 25 -3.50 11.65 -3.13
N ASP A 26 -4.34 11.51 -2.10
CA ASP A 26 -5.14 12.60 -1.57
C ASP A 26 -4.25 13.46 -0.65
N THR A 27 -4.61 14.73 -0.52
CA THR A 27 -4.16 15.64 0.52
C THR A 27 -4.35 15.13 1.95
N ILE A 28 -4.96 13.97 2.18
CA ILE A 28 -5.03 13.33 3.50
C ILE A 28 -3.86 12.34 3.68
N ASN A 29 -3.36 11.73 2.61
CA ASN A 29 -2.22 10.81 2.65
C ASN A 29 -0.87 11.55 2.55
N TYR A 30 -0.52 12.36 3.55
CA TYR A 30 0.70 13.19 3.53
C TYR A 30 2.03 12.43 3.62
N VAL A 31 2.01 11.12 3.89
CA VAL A 31 3.21 10.33 4.21
C VAL A 31 3.50 9.19 3.22
N ALA A 32 2.64 8.98 2.22
CA ALA A 32 2.84 7.98 1.18
C ALA A 32 2.26 8.41 -0.17
N PHE A 33 2.84 7.85 -1.25
CA PHE A 33 2.22 7.87 -2.57
C PHE A 33 1.30 6.66 -2.70
N ALA A 34 0.01 6.91 -2.97
CA ALA A 34 -1.00 5.87 -3.10
C ALA A 34 -1.39 5.67 -4.56
N TYR A 35 -1.40 4.41 -5.01
CA TYR A 35 -1.74 4.02 -6.37
C TYR A 35 -2.80 2.92 -6.35
N LYS A 36 -3.77 3.02 -7.24
CA LYS A 36 -4.57 1.88 -7.66
C LYS A 36 -3.85 1.20 -8.83
N VAL A 37 -3.75 -0.12 -8.74
CA VAL A 37 -3.19 -0.98 -9.77
C VAL A 37 -4.34 -1.82 -10.32
N ASP A 38 -4.68 -1.63 -11.59
CA ASP A 38 -5.78 -2.32 -12.25
C ASP A 38 -5.24 -3.36 -13.23
N HIS A 39 -5.79 -4.58 -13.18
CA HIS A 39 -5.59 -5.64 -14.15
C HIS A 39 -6.93 -6.35 -14.41
N PRO A 40 -7.20 -6.90 -15.61
CA PRO A 40 -8.51 -7.48 -15.95
C PRO A 40 -9.04 -8.57 -15.00
N GLN A 41 -8.15 -9.18 -14.21
CA GLN A 41 -8.48 -10.28 -13.29
C GLN A 41 -8.48 -9.88 -11.82
N GLN A 42 -7.84 -8.77 -11.47
CA GLN A 42 -7.56 -8.41 -10.08
C GLN A 42 -7.18 -6.93 -9.99
N GLU A 43 -7.58 -6.28 -8.91
CA GLU A 43 -7.16 -4.93 -8.57
C GLU A 43 -6.28 -4.96 -7.30
N TRP A 44 -5.38 -3.99 -7.18
CA TRP A 44 -4.58 -3.78 -5.98
C TRP A 44 -4.52 -2.32 -5.59
N VAL A 45 -4.22 -2.10 -4.32
CA VAL A 45 -3.74 -0.80 -3.83
C VAL A 45 -2.29 -0.97 -3.44
N LEU A 46 -1.47 -0.01 -3.90
CA LEU A 46 -0.05 0.12 -3.61
C LEU A 46 0.18 1.44 -2.90
N GLU A 47 0.78 1.39 -1.73
CA GLU A 47 1.21 2.57 -0.98
C GLU A 47 2.73 2.52 -0.82
N LEU A 48 3.39 3.62 -1.20
CA LEU A 48 4.84 3.78 -1.12
C LEU A 48 5.15 4.88 -0.11
N SER A 49 5.85 4.55 0.96
CA SER A 49 6.18 5.52 2.00
C SER A 49 7.13 6.61 1.47
N MET A 50 6.87 7.86 1.88
CA MET A 50 7.76 8.98 1.65
C MET A 50 8.91 9.03 2.66
N LEU A 51 8.84 8.27 3.76
CA LEU A 51 9.81 8.27 4.86
C LEU A 51 10.91 7.19 4.72
N GLY A 52 10.79 6.32 3.73
CA GLY A 52 11.75 5.25 3.45
C GLY A 52 11.28 4.36 2.32
N ARG A 53 12.13 3.40 1.91
CA ARG A 53 11.80 2.43 0.85
C ARG A 53 10.89 1.32 1.37
N LEU A 54 9.75 1.71 1.89
CA LEU A 54 8.74 0.83 2.47
C LEU A 54 7.49 0.88 1.62
N ALA A 55 6.84 -0.26 1.46
CA ALA A 55 5.59 -0.35 0.73
C ALA A 55 4.59 -1.27 1.41
N VAL A 56 3.33 -1.02 1.10
CA VAL A 56 2.23 -1.95 1.32
C VAL A 56 1.57 -2.21 -0.03
N LEU A 57 1.38 -3.49 -0.36
CA LEU A 57 0.59 -3.92 -1.52
C LEU A 57 -0.56 -4.79 -1.03
N ALA A 58 -1.76 -4.54 -1.52
CA ALA A 58 -2.92 -5.33 -1.15
C ALA A 58 -3.82 -5.64 -2.32
N ARG A 59 -4.32 -6.87 -2.40
CA ARG A 59 -5.44 -7.21 -3.29
C ARG A 59 -6.69 -6.50 -2.80
N THR A 60 -7.41 -5.86 -3.71
CA THR A 60 -8.72 -5.27 -3.44
C THR A 60 -9.85 -6.10 -4.07
N GLY A 61 -11.04 -6.01 -3.49
CA GLY A 61 -12.27 -6.58 -4.00
C GLY A 61 -13.31 -5.49 -4.23
N GLU A 62 -14.60 -5.83 -4.12
CA GLU A 62 -15.71 -4.87 -4.18
C GLU A 62 -15.57 -3.76 -3.11
N HIS A 63 -14.78 -2.73 -3.42
CA HIS A 63 -14.57 -1.51 -2.63
C HIS A 63 -13.85 -1.69 -1.28
N GLN A 64 -13.13 -2.79 -1.08
CA GLN A 64 -12.37 -3.01 0.16
C GLN A 64 -11.05 -3.76 -0.09
N TRP A 65 -10.09 -3.52 0.79
CA TRP A 65 -8.85 -4.29 0.86
C TRP A 65 -9.19 -5.69 1.37
N GLN A 66 -8.79 -6.71 0.61
CA GLN A 66 -9.04 -8.10 0.97
C GLN A 66 -7.87 -8.70 1.73
N ARG A 67 -6.64 -8.43 1.27
CA ARG A 67 -5.44 -9.07 1.80
C ARG A 67 -4.19 -8.25 1.49
N LEU A 68 -3.34 -8.08 2.51
CA LEU A 68 -1.96 -7.64 2.33
C LEU A 68 -1.15 -8.76 1.70
N MET A 69 -0.40 -8.41 0.66
CA MET A 69 0.41 -9.32 -0.12
C MET A 69 1.88 -9.19 0.28
N TYR A 70 2.61 -10.31 0.31
CA TYR A 70 4.04 -10.32 0.62
C TYR A 70 4.85 -11.08 -0.44
N PRO A 71 6.14 -10.76 -0.65
CA PRO A 71 6.98 -11.39 -1.67
C PRO A 71 7.10 -12.92 -1.57
N GLY A 72 6.86 -13.49 -0.39
CA GLY A 72 6.97 -14.93 -0.11
C GLY A 72 5.63 -15.69 -0.08
N ASP A 73 4.53 -15.04 -0.42
CA ASP A 73 3.21 -15.68 -0.43
C ASP A 73 3.16 -16.79 -1.49
N GLN A 74 2.59 -17.95 -1.14
CA GLN A 74 2.59 -19.12 -2.02
C GLN A 74 1.59 -19.03 -3.18
N ASP A 75 0.62 -18.13 -3.08
CA ASP A 75 -0.50 -17.97 -4.01
C ASP A 75 -0.40 -16.71 -4.88
N LEU A 76 0.81 -16.20 -5.09
CA LEU A 76 1.05 -15.05 -5.96
C LEU A 76 0.80 -15.41 -7.43
N HIS A 77 -0.01 -14.61 -8.10
CA HIS A 77 -0.20 -14.64 -9.55
C HIS A 77 1.04 -14.16 -10.28
N ALA A 78 1.18 -14.50 -11.56
CA ALA A 78 2.36 -14.15 -12.35
C ALA A 78 2.63 -12.64 -12.43
N VAL A 79 1.59 -11.81 -12.50
CA VAL A 79 1.73 -10.34 -12.47
C VAL A 79 2.24 -9.86 -11.10
N GLU A 80 1.78 -10.46 -10.00
CA GLU A 80 2.20 -10.08 -8.66
C GLU A 80 3.63 -10.49 -8.38
N GLN A 81 4.05 -11.65 -8.87
CA GLN A 81 5.45 -12.08 -8.81
C GLN A 81 6.36 -11.09 -9.57
N GLN A 82 5.92 -10.60 -10.73
CA GLN A 82 6.66 -9.56 -11.48
C GLN A 82 6.69 -8.23 -10.75
N MET A 83 5.57 -7.79 -10.15
CA MET A 83 5.55 -6.59 -9.31
C MET A 83 6.55 -6.73 -8.14
N PHE A 84 6.56 -7.86 -7.43
CA PHE A 84 7.51 -8.11 -6.34
C PHE A 84 8.96 -8.20 -6.79
N ALA A 85 9.24 -8.73 -7.99
CA ALA A 85 10.57 -8.68 -8.56
C ALA A 85 11.04 -7.23 -8.79
N LEU A 86 10.18 -6.39 -9.37
CA LEU A 86 10.47 -4.96 -9.55
C LEU A 86 10.67 -4.25 -8.20
N PHE A 87 9.81 -4.51 -7.22
CA PHE A 87 9.98 -3.95 -5.88
C PHE A 87 11.33 -4.34 -5.26
N ALA A 88 11.75 -5.59 -5.40
CA ALA A 88 13.04 -6.07 -4.91
C ALA A 88 14.23 -5.39 -5.62
N GLU A 89 14.15 -5.18 -6.95
CA GLU A 89 15.17 -4.46 -7.72
C GLU A 89 15.36 -3.02 -7.24
N HIS A 90 14.27 -2.36 -6.82
CA HIS A 90 14.28 -1.01 -6.25
C HIS A 90 14.56 -0.99 -4.74
N GLN A 91 14.83 -2.14 -4.13
CA GLN A 91 15.08 -2.32 -2.69
C GLN A 91 13.91 -1.82 -1.83
N ILE A 92 12.69 -2.07 -2.29
CA ILE A 92 11.46 -1.79 -1.54
C ILE A 92 11.21 -2.93 -0.55
N GLU A 93 11.03 -2.59 0.71
CA GLU A 93 10.73 -3.52 1.79
C GLU A 93 9.24 -3.51 2.13
N PHE A 94 8.73 -4.65 2.57
CA PHE A 94 7.33 -4.82 2.96
C PHE A 94 7.27 -5.17 4.45
N PRO A 95 6.97 -4.20 5.33
CA PRO A 95 6.83 -4.47 6.75
C PRO A 95 5.77 -5.54 7.01
N SER A 96 6.05 -6.47 7.91
CA SER A 96 5.08 -7.50 8.25
C SER A 96 3.82 -6.90 8.87
N ARG A 97 2.69 -7.57 8.73
CA ARG A 97 1.43 -7.20 9.40
C ARG A 97 1.64 -6.90 10.89
N ALA A 98 2.36 -7.78 11.59
CA ALA A 98 2.64 -7.61 13.02
C ALA A 98 3.41 -6.30 13.30
N THR A 99 4.29 -5.88 12.38
CA THR A 99 5.01 -4.61 12.49
C THR A 99 4.09 -3.42 12.26
N LEU A 100 3.25 -3.48 11.21
CA LEU A 100 2.29 -2.42 10.88
C LEU A 100 1.26 -2.19 11.99
N GLU A 101 0.90 -3.24 12.72
CA GLU A 101 -0.04 -3.24 13.85
C GLU A 101 0.60 -2.83 15.19
N LEU A 102 1.92 -2.57 15.25
CA LEU A 102 2.54 -2.12 16.50
C LEU A 102 2.02 -0.73 16.89
N PRO A 103 1.61 -0.53 18.15
CA PRO A 103 1.24 0.79 18.64
C PRO A 103 2.45 1.71 18.67
N ILE A 104 2.21 2.98 18.38
CA ILE A 104 3.21 4.04 18.51
C ILE A 104 2.64 5.15 19.39
N ASP A 105 3.51 5.77 20.18
CA ASP A 105 3.16 6.93 20.99
C ASP A 105 3.36 8.19 20.13
N MET A 106 2.35 8.50 19.29
CA MET A 106 2.36 9.62 18.36
C MET A 106 0.96 10.21 18.25
N THR A 107 0.88 11.53 18.18
CA THR A 107 -0.36 12.25 17.86
C THR A 107 -0.37 12.57 16.36
N LEU A 108 -1.41 12.13 15.65
CA LEU A 108 -1.65 12.44 14.24
C LEU A 108 -2.93 13.27 14.13
N ASP A 109 -3.07 14.03 13.06
CA ASP A 109 -4.18 14.98 12.90
C ASP A 109 -5.56 14.31 12.80
N TYR A 110 -5.62 13.07 12.31
CA TYR A 110 -6.87 12.32 12.09
C TYR A 110 -6.92 10.94 12.75
N THR A 111 -5.88 10.57 13.53
CA THR A 111 -5.85 9.31 14.29
C THR A 111 -5.82 9.61 15.78
N ASP A 112 -6.74 9.01 16.54
CA ASP A 112 -6.69 9.06 18.00
C ASP A 112 -5.35 8.48 18.50
N PRO A 113 -4.65 9.10 19.47
CA PRO A 113 -3.33 8.62 19.92
C PRO A 113 -3.32 7.15 20.37
N GLU A 114 -4.43 6.64 20.88
CA GLU A 114 -4.60 5.23 21.26
C GLU A 114 -4.71 4.26 20.06
N ASN A 115 -5.06 4.77 18.89
CA ASN A 115 -5.20 4.04 17.63
C ASN A 115 -3.99 4.25 16.70
N ALA A 116 -3.07 5.15 17.02
CA ALA A 116 -1.84 5.35 16.26
C ALA A 116 -1.01 4.06 16.21
N ARG A 117 -0.67 3.64 14.98
CA ARG A 117 0.12 2.43 14.69
C ARG A 117 1.25 2.79 13.72
N VAL A 118 2.22 1.88 13.58
CA VAL A 118 3.31 2.04 12.60
C VAL A 118 2.78 2.25 11.19
N TYR A 119 1.69 1.59 10.79
CA TYR A 119 1.03 1.85 9.51
C TYR A 119 0.70 3.33 9.33
N HIS A 120 0.10 3.95 10.35
CA HIS A 120 -0.38 5.32 10.24
C HIS A 120 0.79 6.31 10.07
N ALA A 121 1.87 6.12 10.82
CA ALA A 121 3.06 6.94 10.66
C ALA A 121 3.73 6.82 9.27
N LEU A 122 3.54 5.71 8.56
CA LEU A 122 4.23 5.42 7.31
C LEU A 122 3.40 5.64 6.06
N PHE A 123 2.07 5.50 6.14
CA PHE A 123 1.21 5.39 4.96
C PHE A 123 -0.07 6.21 4.97
N SER A 124 -0.72 6.44 6.12
CA SER A 124 -2.00 7.14 6.19
C SER A 124 -2.24 7.74 7.57
N ASP A 125 -2.80 8.94 7.66
CA ASP A 125 -3.19 9.53 8.94
C ASP A 125 -4.63 9.18 9.37
N GLU A 126 -5.33 8.34 8.60
CA GLU A 126 -6.67 7.85 8.94
C GLU A 126 -6.62 6.83 10.08
N ASP A 127 -7.67 6.77 10.90
CA ASP A 127 -7.74 5.95 12.13
C ASP A 127 -7.73 4.43 11.92
N PHE A 128 -7.88 3.95 10.68
CA PHE A 128 -8.12 2.54 10.40
C PHE A 128 -6.97 1.86 9.65
N LEU A 129 -6.68 0.62 10.06
CA LEU A 129 -5.77 -0.25 9.32
C LEU A 129 -6.46 -0.86 8.10
N PRO A 130 -5.72 -1.23 7.05
CA PRO A 130 -6.30 -1.82 5.85
C PRO A 130 -7.02 -3.17 6.03
N GLN A 131 -6.95 -3.77 7.21
CA GLN A 131 -7.67 -5.01 7.54
C GLN A 131 -8.67 -4.85 8.70
N GLN A 132 -8.90 -3.64 9.20
CA GLN A 132 -9.91 -3.36 10.24
C GLN A 132 -11.31 -3.11 9.64
N PHE A 133 -11.68 -3.84 8.58
CA PHE A 133 -13.08 -4.11 8.28
C PHE A 133 -13.50 -5.42 8.97
N PRO A 134 -14.05 -5.41 10.20
CA PRO A 134 -15.06 -6.42 10.51
C PRO A 134 -16.26 -6.18 9.59
N PRO A 135 -17.03 -7.21 9.20
CA PRO A 135 -18.29 -7.00 8.50
C PRO A 135 -19.26 -6.35 9.49
N ARG A 136 -19.35 -5.01 9.51
CA ARG A 136 -20.44 -4.25 10.16
C ARG A 136 -20.35 -2.75 9.84
N CYS A 137 -21.04 -2.38 8.78
CA CYS A 137 -22.06 -1.33 8.86
C CYS A 137 -23.13 -1.62 7.80
N GLN A 138 -24.08 -2.49 8.17
CA GLN A 138 -25.46 -2.25 7.76
C GLN A 138 -25.90 -0.98 8.48
N ARG A 139 -26.15 0.09 7.72
CA ARG A 139 -27.24 1.02 7.99
C ARG A 139 -27.88 1.41 6.67
#